data_AF-A0A538QNQ4-F1
#
_entry.id   AF-A0A538QNQ4-F1
#
_cell.length_a   1.000
_cell.length_b   1.000
_cell.length_c   1.000
_cell.angle_alpha   90.00
_cell.angle_beta   90.00
_cell.angle_gamma   90.00
#
_symmetry.space_group_name_H-M   'P 1'
#
loop_
_entity.id
_entity.type
_entity.pdbx_description
1 polymer ?
#
loop_
_entity_poly.entity_id
_entity_poly.type
_entity_poly.pdbx_seq_one_letter_code
_entity_poly.pdbx_strand_id
1 'polypeptide(L)'
;MVSAAERDACFRLVHLPTTTMLRATTAAAVVGTVTLIADSVLGLPMDSLYAAELRPLRASGRRVAEVSALAVAPGTPMTAIVRLMSRLVLYAEALARVDDLCVTVHPRHARFYERLGFARMGAVKPYAAVNGAPAVAFRLDLASALAARASRAACARRFVVDAARAAILTRLREERPRAVLTSAEFVRFFVGQRALAEASSRARAVLQSFHSDLQLENVDVARKEVTTVLGSG
;
A
#
# COMPACT_ATOMS: atom_id res chain seq x y z
N MET A 1 6.90 -15.67 24.63
CA MET A 1 6.66 -16.91 23.85
C MET A 1 5.64 -16.57 22.77
N VAL A 2 6.03 -16.72 21.50
CA VAL A 2 5.18 -16.49 20.33
C VAL A 2 4.16 -17.63 20.25
N SER A 3 2.87 -17.31 20.17
CA SER A 3 1.78 -18.29 20.13
C SER A 3 1.89 -19.17 18.88
N ALA A 4 1.49 -20.45 18.97
CA ALA A 4 1.48 -21.38 17.83
C ALA A 4 0.70 -20.82 16.62
N ALA A 5 -0.33 -20.00 16.85
CA ALA A 5 -1.10 -19.34 15.79
C ALA A 5 -0.30 -18.27 14.99
N GLU A 6 0.78 -17.73 15.55
CA GLU A 6 1.60 -16.70 14.89
C GLU A 6 2.63 -17.29 13.90
N ARG A 7 2.83 -18.62 13.91
CA ARG A 7 3.68 -19.36 12.95
C ARG A 7 2.94 -19.71 11.64
N ASP A 8 1.61 -19.74 11.66
CA ASP A 8 0.77 -20.09 10.50
C ASP A 8 0.21 -18.88 9.74
N ALA A 9 0.71 -17.67 10.03
CA ALA A 9 0.28 -16.48 9.30
C ALA A 9 0.87 -16.47 7.87
N CYS A 10 0.03 -16.78 6.88
CA CYS A 10 0.33 -16.65 5.46
C CYS A 10 0.10 -15.20 5.03
N PHE A 11 0.96 -14.67 4.16
CA PHE A 11 0.85 -13.31 3.64
C PHE A 11 0.56 -13.40 2.16
N ARG A 12 -0.43 -12.67 1.65
CA ARG A 12 -0.77 -12.62 0.21
C ARG A 12 -0.81 -11.20 -0.33
N LEU A 13 -0.49 -11.06 -1.61
CA LEU A 13 -0.54 -9.81 -2.36
C LEU A 13 -1.84 -9.68 -3.17
N VAL A 14 -2.37 -8.46 -3.26
CA VAL A 14 -3.35 -8.04 -4.28
C VAL A 14 -2.83 -6.76 -4.94
N HIS A 15 -2.78 -6.73 -6.27
CA HIS A 15 -2.12 -5.69 -7.05
C HIS A 15 -3.12 -5.00 -8.00
N LEU A 16 -3.25 -3.69 -7.81
CA LEU A 16 -3.80 -2.70 -8.74
C LEU A 16 -2.61 -1.96 -9.37
N PRO A 17 -2.73 -1.34 -10.55
CA PRO A 17 -1.64 -0.69 -11.30
C PRO A 17 -0.45 -0.15 -10.49
N THR A 18 -0.75 0.65 -9.47
CA THR A 18 0.22 1.31 -8.59
C THR A 18 0.04 0.93 -7.12
N THR A 19 -0.92 0.06 -6.80
CA THR A 19 -1.32 -0.23 -5.43
C THR A 19 -1.12 -1.72 -5.12
N THR A 20 -0.40 -2.02 -4.06
CA THR A 20 -0.17 -3.38 -3.58
C THR A 20 -0.66 -3.54 -2.16
N MET A 21 -1.57 -4.48 -1.93
CA MET A 21 -2.09 -4.81 -0.61
C MET A 21 -1.44 -6.09 -0.10
N LEU A 22 -0.87 -6.05 1.09
CA LEU A 22 -0.42 -7.23 1.84
C LEU A 22 -1.53 -7.63 2.81
N ARG A 23 -1.89 -8.91 2.78
CA ARG A 23 -2.90 -9.49 3.68
C ARG A 23 -2.28 -10.58 4.53
N ALA A 24 -2.39 -10.47 5.85
CA ALA A 24 -2.04 -11.51 6.82
C ALA A 24 -3.25 -12.42 7.05
N THR A 25 -3.08 -13.73 6.93
CA THR A 25 -4.13 -14.74 7.10
C THR A 25 -3.66 -15.88 7.98
N THR A 26 -4.50 -16.34 8.91
CA THR A 26 -4.34 -17.66 9.55
C THR A 26 -5.12 -18.70 8.76
N ALA A 27 -5.08 -19.98 9.17
CA ALA A 27 -5.88 -21.04 8.55
C ALA A 27 -7.39 -20.74 8.52
N ALA A 28 -7.88 -19.95 9.49
CA ALA A 28 -9.32 -19.68 9.65
C ALA A 28 -9.77 -18.30 9.12
N ALA A 29 -8.91 -17.28 9.07
CA ALA A 29 -9.35 -15.92 8.77
C ALA A 29 -8.24 -14.96 8.32
N VAL A 30 -8.65 -13.82 7.76
CA VAL A 30 -7.79 -12.64 7.56
C VAL A 30 -7.62 -11.93 8.89
N VAL A 31 -6.37 -11.79 9.34
CA VAL A 31 -6.03 -11.16 10.64
C VAL A 31 -5.43 -9.76 10.50
N GLY A 32 -5.06 -9.35 9.28
CA GLY A 32 -4.62 -7.98 9.04
C GLY A 32 -4.34 -7.64 7.58
N THR A 33 -4.32 -6.35 7.30
CA THR A 33 -4.11 -5.78 5.98
C THR A 33 -3.24 -4.54 6.06
N VAL A 34 -2.46 -4.30 5.02
CA VAL A 34 -1.83 -3.00 4.77
C VAL A 34 -1.70 -2.80 3.27
N THR A 35 -1.82 -1.57 2.82
CA THR A 35 -1.73 -1.22 1.41
C THR A 35 -0.58 -0.25 1.17
N LEU A 36 0.22 -0.51 0.15
CA LEU A 36 1.22 0.40 -0.41
C LEU A 36 0.65 0.98 -1.70
N ILE A 37 0.62 2.30 -1.83
CA ILE A 37 0.19 3.02 -3.02
C ILE A 37 1.41 3.77 -3.55
N ALA A 38 2.01 3.27 -4.64
CA ALA A 38 3.12 3.94 -5.30
C ALA A 38 2.64 5.23 -5.99
N ASP A 39 3.44 6.28 -5.86
CA ASP A 39 3.15 7.56 -6.49
C ASP A 39 3.13 7.40 -8.02
N SER A 40 2.20 8.10 -8.64
CA SER A 40 1.93 7.95 -10.06
C SER A 40 1.24 9.20 -10.60
N VAL A 41 0.82 9.11 -11.86
CA VAL A 41 -0.01 10.13 -12.49
C VAL A 41 -1.35 10.34 -11.76
N LEU A 42 -1.81 9.39 -10.94
CA LEU A 42 -3.02 9.53 -10.11
C LEU A 42 -2.76 10.21 -8.76
N GLY A 43 -1.49 10.48 -8.43
CA GLY A 43 -1.08 11.02 -7.15
C GLY A 43 -1.19 10.00 -6.01
N LEU A 44 -1.09 10.51 -4.79
CA LEU A 44 -1.24 9.79 -3.53
C LEU A 44 -2.47 10.32 -2.78
N PRO A 45 -3.20 9.49 -2.01
CA PRO A 45 -4.33 9.97 -1.21
C PRO A 45 -4.01 11.18 -0.33
N MET A 46 -2.80 11.21 0.25
CA MET A 46 -2.33 12.30 1.09
C MET A 46 -2.06 13.61 0.34
N ASP A 47 -2.09 13.64 -1.00
CA ASP A 47 -1.95 14.89 -1.77
C ASP A 47 -3.01 15.92 -1.39
N SER A 48 -4.22 15.47 -1.06
CA SER A 48 -5.32 16.33 -0.60
C SER A 48 -4.95 17.21 0.60
N LEU A 49 -3.99 16.78 1.43
CA LEU A 49 -3.55 17.52 2.61
C LEU A 49 -2.08 17.94 2.56
N TYR A 50 -1.23 17.14 1.94
CA TYR A 50 0.23 17.20 2.06
C TYR A 50 0.96 17.26 0.71
N ALA A 51 0.27 17.68 -0.37
CA ALA A 51 0.91 17.85 -1.68
C ALA A 51 2.10 18.82 -1.65
N ALA A 52 2.07 19.85 -0.79
CA ALA A 52 3.17 20.81 -0.65
C ALA A 52 4.41 20.14 -0.04
N GLU A 53 4.22 19.29 0.97
CA GLU A 53 5.27 18.52 1.62
C GLU A 53 5.82 17.38 0.73
N LEU A 54 5.00 16.82 -0.16
CA LEU A 54 5.42 15.80 -1.13
C LEU A 54 6.18 16.39 -2.33
N ARG A 55 5.91 17.65 -2.70
CA ARG A 55 6.47 18.29 -3.89
C ARG A 55 8.01 18.27 -3.92
N PRO A 56 8.75 18.60 -2.85
CA PRO A 56 10.21 18.52 -2.86
C PRO A 56 10.73 17.09 -3.12
N LEU A 57 10.05 16.06 -2.60
CA LEU A 57 10.45 14.67 -2.81
C LEU A 57 10.33 14.29 -4.29
N ARG A 58 9.18 14.60 -4.88
CA ARG A 58 8.90 14.38 -6.31
C ARG A 58 9.87 15.17 -7.19
N ALA A 59 10.11 16.44 -6.86
CA ALA A 59 11.04 17.30 -7.60
C ALA A 59 12.48 16.80 -7.55
N SER A 60 12.87 16.12 -6.46
CA SER A 60 14.18 15.47 -6.33
C SER A 60 14.27 14.09 -7.04
N GLY A 61 13.26 13.70 -7.80
CA GLY A 61 13.22 12.44 -8.55
C GLY A 61 13.05 11.20 -7.68
N ARG A 62 12.63 11.36 -6.42
CA ARG A 62 12.46 10.25 -5.48
C ARG A 62 11.16 9.51 -5.76
N ARG A 63 11.20 8.18 -5.67
CA ARG A 63 10.02 7.32 -5.78
C ARG A 63 9.34 7.28 -4.43
N VAL A 64 8.20 7.96 -4.33
CA VAL A 64 7.41 8.05 -3.11
C VAL A 64 6.29 7.01 -3.15
N ALA A 65 5.91 6.48 -2.00
CA ALA A 65 4.68 5.70 -1.87
C ALA A 65 3.99 6.01 -0.55
N GLU A 66 2.66 5.95 -0.55
CA GLU A 66 1.85 6.05 0.66
C GLU A 66 1.55 4.66 1.22
N VAL A 67 1.74 4.48 2.52
CA VAL A 67 1.22 3.32 3.25
C VAL A 67 -0.13 3.70 3.85
N SER A 68 -1.16 2.93 3.48
CA SER A 68 -2.54 3.19 3.86
C SER A 68 -3.28 1.90 4.25
N ALA A 69 -4.54 2.04 4.68
CA ALA A 69 -5.44 0.94 5.03
C ALA A 69 -4.82 -0.15 5.93
N LEU A 70 -4.01 0.27 6.92
CA LEU A 70 -3.52 -0.61 7.98
C LEU A 70 -4.68 -0.96 8.92
N ALA A 71 -5.12 -2.21 8.86
CA ALA A 71 -6.16 -2.74 9.74
C ALA A 71 -5.74 -4.12 10.26
N VAL A 72 -6.08 -4.44 11.50
CA VAL A 72 -5.87 -5.75 12.10
C VAL A 72 -7.09 -6.18 12.90
N ALA A 73 -7.29 -7.50 13.04
CA ALA A 73 -8.38 -8.03 13.84
C ALA A 73 -8.23 -7.62 15.32
N PRO A 74 -9.33 -7.44 16.07
CA PRO A 74 -9.27 -7.19 17.51
C PRO A 74 -8.43 -8.24 18.24
N GLY A 75 -7.64 -7.80 19.23
CA GLY A 75 -6.75 -8.69 19.99
C GLY A 75 -5.45 -9.06 19.28
N THR A 76 -5.21 -8.58 18.05
CA THR A 76 -3.95 -8.80 17.35
C THR A 76 -2.78 -8.15 18.10
N PRO A 77 -1.71 -8.90 18.42
CA PRO A 77 -0.58 -8.34 19.17
C PRO A 77 0.21 -7.34 18.33
N MET A 78 0.83 -6.37 19.01
CA MET A 78 1.67 -5.35 18.37
C MET A 78 2.79 -5.96 17.51
N THR A 79 3.32 -7.12 17.92
CA THR A 79 4.33 -7.88 17.18
C THR A 79 3.86 -8.27 15.78
N ALA A 80 2.59 -8.64 15.61
CA ALA A 80 2.04 -9.00 14.31
C ALA A 80 1.88 -7.77 13.40
N ILE A 81 1.47 -6.62 13.94
CA ILE A 81 1.44 -5.34 13.21
C ILE A 81 2.84 -4.98 12.72
N VAL A 82 3.83 -5.05 13.61
CA VAL A 82 5.23 -4.78 13.28
C VAL A 82 5.73 -5.73 12.20
N ARG A 83 5.45 -7.03 12.29
CA ARG A 83 5.81 -8.01 11.25
C ARG A 83 5.16 -7.71 9.90
N LEU A 84 3.90 -7.28 9.88
CA LEU A 84 3.20 -6.88 8.65
C LEU A 84 3.86 -5.63 8.03
N MET A 85 4.15 -4.61 8.85
CA MET A 85 4.88 -3.41 8.40
C MET A 85 6.28 -3.75 7.90
N SER A 86 7.03 -4.64 8.57
CA SER A 86 8.37 -5.07 8.13
C SER A 86 8.32 -5.73 6.75
N ARG A 87 7.32 -6.57 6.48
CA ARG A 87 7.14 -7.19 5.15
C ARG A 87 6.79 -6.15 4.09
N LEU A 88 5.98 -5.15 4.43
CA LEU A 88 5.67 -4.04 3.54
C LEU A 88 6.93 -3.22 3.20
N VAL A 89 7.77 -2.90 4.19
CA VAL A 89 9.03 -2.18 3.99
C VAL A 89 9.97 -2.97 3.08
N LEU A 90 10.07 -4.29 3.28
CA LEU A 90 10.84 -5.18 2.39
C LEU A 90 10.29 -5.19 0.96
N TYR A 91 8.97 -5.26 0.81
CA TYR A 91 8.33 -5.19 -0.49
C TYR A 91 8.63 -3.83 -1.16
N ALA A 92 8.46 -2.74 -0.42
CA ALA A 92 8.69 -1.39 -0.90
C ALA A 92 10.12 -1.19 -1.40
N GLU A 93 11.13 -1.61 -0.62
CA GLU A 93 12.53 -1.52 -1.01
C GLU A 93 12.86 -2.47 -2.18
N ALA A 94 12.64 -3.77 -2.00
CA ALA A 94 13.25 -4.78 -2.87
C ALA A 94 12.47 -5.03 -4.17
N LEU A 95 11.15 -4.78 -4.17
CA LEU A 95 10.25 -5.16 -5.27
C LEU A 95 9.60 -3.96 -5.93
N ALA A 96 9.08 -3.01 -5.16
CA ALA A 96 8.51 -1.77 -5.68
C ALA A 96 9.59 -0.71 -5.95
N ARG A 97 10.79 -0.87 -5.37
CA ARG A 97 11.91 0.06 -5.48
C ARG A 97 11.49 1.49 -5.11
N VAL A 98 10.82 1.64 -3.98
CA VAL A 98 10.44 2.94 -3.42
C VAL A 98 11.62 3.51 -2.64
N ASP A 99 11.75 4.83 -2.60
CA ASP A 99 12.80 5.52 -1.84
C ASP A 99 12.22 6.09 -0.53
N ASP A 100 10.95 6.55 -0.55
CA ASP A 100 10.25 7.12 0.61
C ASP A 100 8.89 6.48 0.86
N LEU A 101 8.67 6.03 2.09
CA LEU A 101 7.33 5.66 2.57
C LEU A 101 6.72 6.82 3.35
N CYS A 102 5.55 7.27 2.92
CA CYS A 102 4.76 8.27 3.61
C CYS A 102 3.52 7.63 4.25
N VAL A 103 3.09 8.16 5.40
CA VAL A 103 1.84 7.77 6.06
C VAL A 103 1.11 8.99 6.56
N THR A 104 -0.22 8.92 6.52
CA THR A 104 -1.10 9.91 7.13
C THR A 104 -1.85 9.26 8.28
N VAL A 105 -1.64 9.74 9.50
CA VAL A 105 -2.10 9.04 10.71
C VAL A 105 -2.77 10.01 11.68
N HIS A 106 -3.66 9.50 12.53
CA HIS A 106 -4.19 10.30 13.62
C HIS A 106 -3.06 10.64 14.63
N PRO A 107 -2.95 11.87 15.16
CA PRO A 107 -1.89 12.29 16.08
C PRO A 107 -1.69 11.37 17.30
N ARG A 108 -2.76 10.74 17.79
CA ARG A 108 -2.69 9.71 18.87
C ARG A 108 -1.74 8.55 18.56
N HIS A 109 -1.47 8.26 17.29
CA HIS A 109 -0.57 7.21 16.83
C HIS A 109 0.82 7.73 16.43
N ALA A 110 1.10 9.04 16.52
CA ALA A 110 2.38 9.64 16.15
C ALA A 110 3.58 8.92 16.79
N ARG A 111 3.52 8.72 18.11
CA ARG A 111 4.59 8.03 18.88
C ARG A 111 4.87 6.61 18.37
N PHE A 112 3.88 5.91 17.82
CA PHE A 112 4.10 4.59 17.25
C PHE A 112 4.97 4.67 16.00
N TYR A 113 4.65 5.59 15.08
CA TYR A 113 5.41 5.79 13.84
C TYR A 113 6.79 6.39 14.07
N GLU A 114 6.94 7.32 15.01
CA GLU A 114 8.25 7.85 15.43
C GLU A 114 9.15 6.73 15.96
N ARG A 115 8.61 5.81 16.77
CA ARG A 115 9.36 4.64 17.27
C ARG A 115 9.71 3.63 16.19
N LEU A 116 9.00 3.64 15.07
CA LEU A 116 9.35 2.88 13.88
C LEU A 116 10.40 3.61 13.03
N GLY A 117 10.78 4.84 13.37
CA GLY A 117 11.80 5.61 12.65
C GLY A 117 11.22 6.52 11.57
N PHE A 118 9.90 6.68 11.49
CA PHE A 118 9.31 7.71 10.64
C PHE A 118 9.58 9.10 11.23
N ALA A 119 10.02 10.02 10.40
CA ALA A 119 10.13 11.43 10.73
C ALA A 119 8.82 12.15 10.37
N ARG A 120 8.38 13.07 11.24
CA ARG A 120 7.23 13.93 10.94
C ARG A 120 7.54 14.81 9.72
N MET A 121 6.61 14.87 8.79
CA MET A 121 6.78 15.61 7.52
C MET A 121 5.85 16.84 7.41
N GLY A 122 4.74 16.88 8.15
CA GLY A 122 3.78 17.99 8.08
C GLY A 122 3.13 18.36 9.41
N ALA A 123 2.49 19.54 9.43
CA ALA A 123 1.65 19.99 10.54
C ALA A 123 0.41 19.09 10.71
N VAL A 124 -0.29 19.21 11.84
CA VAL A 124 -1.60 18.54 11.99
C VAL A 124 -2.62 19.29 11.14
N LYS A 125 -3.37 18.58 10.31
CA LYS A 125 -4.42 19.14 9.44
C LYS A 125 -5.73 18.34 9.61
N PRO A 126 -6.93 18.97 9.55
CA PRO A 126 -8.18 18.24 9.54
C PRO A 126 -8.34 17.48 8.22
N TYR A 127 -8.71 16.19 8.26
CA TYR A 127 -8.80 15.35 7.08
C TYR A 127 -10.24 15.00 6.70
N ALA A 128 -10.75 15.61 5.61
CA ALA A 128 -12.12 15.40 5.14
C ALA A 128 -12.44 13.93 4.85
N ALA A 129 -11.49 13.14 4.33
CA ALA A 129 -11.69 11.73 3.99
C ALA A 129 -11.95 10.82 5.21
N VAL A 130 -11.70 11.32 6.43
CA VAL A 130 -11.96 10.61 7.70
C VAL A 130 -12.80 11.47 8.65
N ASN A 131 -13.83 12.11 8.10
CA ASN A 131 -14.82 12.91 8.85
C ASN A 131 -14.20 14.09 9.62
N GLY A 132 -13.18 14.73 9.05
CA GLY A 132 -12.53 15.89 9.65
C GLY A 132 -11.58 15.55 10.82
N ALA A 133 -11.34 14.27 11.09
CA ALA A 133 -10.42 13.87 12.14
C ALA A 133 -9.00 14.46 11.89
N PRO A 134 -8.26 14.82 12.95
CA PRO A 134 -6.93 15.37 12.78
C PRO A 134 -6.01 14.30 12.21
N ALA A 135 -5.21 14.70 11.24
CA ALA A 135 -4.22 13.87 10.59
C ALA A 135 -2.85 14.55 10.63
N VAL A 136 -1.79 13.75 10.68
CA VAL A 136 -0.40 14.21 10.60
C VAL A 136 0.38 13.30 9.65
N ALA A 137 1.18 13.91 8.78
CA ALA A 137 2.01 13.19 7.83
C ALA A 137 3.39 12.83 8.43
N PHE A 138 3.85 11.63 8.08
CA PHE A 138 5.14 11.08 8.43
C PHE A 138 5.81 10.48 7.20
N ARG A 139 7.15 10.45 7.20
CA ARG A 139 8.01 9.92 6.14
C ARG A 139 9.08 9.01 6.71
N LEU A 140 9.35 7.92 6.02
CA LEU A 140 10.50 7.04 6.26
C LEU A 140 11.34 6.99 4.99
N ASP A 141 12.56 7.52 5.05
CA ASP A 141 13.58 7.31 4.02
C ASP A 141 14.10 5.87 4.14
N LEU A 142 13.85 5.05 3.11
CA LEU A 142 14.18 3.63 3.16
C LEU A 142 15.68 3.36 3.17
N ALA A 143 16.48 4.16 2.45
CA ALA A 143 17.93 4.00 2.45
C ALA A 143 18.49 4.27 3.85
N SER A 144 18.06 5.36 4.48
CA SER A 144 18.47 5.73 5.83
C SER A 144 18.00 4.71 6.88
N ALA A 145 16.75 4.25 6.78
CA ALA A 145 16.19 3.23 7.67
C ALA A 145 16.95 1.90 7.58
N LEU A 146 17.32 1.48 6.36
CA LEU A 146 18.08 0.25 6.11
C LEU A 146 19.57 0.38 6.42
N ALA A 147 20.13 1.59 6.39
CA ALA A 147 21.50 1.86 6.84
C ALA A 147 21.58 1.86 8.38
N ALA A 148 20.63 2.51 9.08
CA ALA A 148 20.52 2.49 10.54
C ALA A 148 20.31 1.06 11.10
N ARG A 149 19.78 0.14 10.28
CA ARG A 149 19.70 -1.30 10.57
C ARG A 149 21.07 -1.96 10.67
N ALA A 150 22.03 -1.57 9.83
CA ALA A 150 23.39 -2.14 9.85
C ALA A 150 24.15 -1.77 11.13
N SER A 151 23.83 -0.63 11.76
CA SER A 151 24.55 -0.10 12.93
C SER A 151 24.03 -0.60 14.31
N ARG A 152 23.12 -1.59 14.36
CA ARG A 152 22.53 -2.19 15.60
C ARG A 152 21.77 -1.25 16.55
N ALA A 153 21.42 -0.03 16.11
CA ALA A 153 20.64 0.93 16.89
C ALA A 153 19.27 0.37 17.31
N ALA A 154 18.86 0.58 18.56
CA ALA A 154 17.67 -0.05 19.17
C ALA A 154 16.35 0.26 18.43
N CYS A 155 16.22 1.44 17.82
CA CYS A 155 15.05 1.82 17.03
C CYS A 155 14.97 1.06 15.69
N ALA A 156 16.11 0.82 15.05
CA ALA A 156 16.21 0.12 13.76
C ALA A 156 15.95 -1.39 13.87
N ARG A 157 15.94 -1.95 15.09
CA ARG A 157 15.55 -3.34 15.35
C ARG A 157 14.05 -3.61 15.22
N ARG A 158 13.21 -2.60 15.01
CA ARG A 158 11.75 -2.83 14.93
C ARG A 158 11.30 -3.32 13.56
N PHE A 159 11.91 -2.85 12.48
CA PHE A 159 11.75 -3.46 11.16
C PHE A 159 12.66 -4.67 10.97
N VAL A 160 12.97 -5.41 12.05
CA VAL A 160 13.81 -6.61 12.00
C VAL A 160 13.27 -7.49 10.90
N VAL A 161 14.11 -7.59 9.88
CA VAL A 161 14.01 -8.64 8.90
C VAL A 161 14.70 -9.83 9.53
N ASP A 162 13.86 -10.61 10.18
CA ASP A 162 13.81 -12.06 10.14
C ASP A 162 15.03 -12.73 9.47
N ALA A 163 15.60 -13.75 10.12
CA ALA A 163 16.50 -14.70 9.44
C ALA A 163 15.88 -15.22 8.13
N ALA A 164 14.55 -15.11 8.00
CA ALA A 164 13.76 -15.38 6.81
C ALA A 164 13.72 -14.27 5.73
N ARG A 165 14.59 -13.22 5.69
CA ARG A 165 14.55 -12.16 4.63
C ARG A 165 14.43 -12.76 3.24
N ALA A 166 15.35 -13.66 2.91
CA ALA A 166 15.43 -14.28 1.61
C ALA A 166 14.15 -15.06 1.32
N ALA A 167 13.67 -15.86 2.27
CA ALA A 167 12.43 -16.62 2.14
C ALA A 167 11.20 -15.72 1.93
N ILE A 168 11.09 -14.62 2.68
CA ILE A 168 10.01 -13.64 2.52
C ILE A 168 10.06 -13.02 1.11
N LEU A 169 11.23 -12.58 0.66
CA LEU A 169 11.38 -11.98 -0.68
C LEU A 169 11.10 -12.97 -1.80
N THR A 170 11.56 -14.22 -1.67
CA THR A 170 11.24 -15.30 -2.61
C THR A 170 9.72 -15.48 -2.69
N ARG A 171 9.05 -15.59 -1.54
CA ARG A 171 7.60 -15.73 -1.50
C ARG A 171 6.86 -14.54 -2.15
N LEU A 172 7.27 -13.31 -1.83
CA LEU A 172 6.69 -12.11 -2.42
C LEU A 172 6.90 -12.05 -3.94
N ARG A 173 8.03 -12.53 -4.45
CA ARG A 173 8.30 -12.62 -5.90
C ARG A 173 7.38 -13.62 -6.59
N GLU A 174 7.16 -14.78 -5.97
CA GLU A 174 6.27 -15.82 -6.50
C GLU A 174 4.80 -15.39 -6.52
N GLU A 175 4.37 -14.63 -5.50
CA GLU A 175 2.98 -14.18 -5.39
C GLU A 175 2.66 -12.97 -6.28
N ARG A 176 3.64 -12.10 -6.55
CA ARG A 176 3.45 -10.88 -7.33
C ARG A 176 2.71 -11.09 -8.67
N PRO A 177 3.09 -12.04 -9.55
CA PRO A 177 2.37 -12.23 -10.82
C PRO A 177 0.94 -12.75 -10.62
N ARG A 178 0.67 -13.48 -9.52
CA ARG A 178 -0.67 -14.02 -9.20
C ARG A 178 -1.59 -12.99 -8.54
N ALA A 179 -1.02 -11.86 -8.12
CA ALA A 179 -1.73 -10.80 -7.41
C ALA A 179 -2.33 -9.76 -8.35
N VAL A 180 -1.93 -9.76 -9.64
CA VAL A 180 -2.47 -8.84 -10.65
C VAL A 180 -3.91 -9.26 -10.95
N LEU A 181 -4.84 -8.32 -10.80
CA LEU A 181 -6.22 -8.51 -11.21
C LEU A 181 -6.25 -8.85 -12.70
N THR A 182 -6.93 -9.95 -13.05
CA THR A 182 -7.28 -10.20 -14.45
C THR A 182 -8.35 -9.21 -14.89
N SER A 183 -8.50 -8.97 -16.19
CA SER A 183 -9.54 -8.08 -16.71
C SER A 183 -10.96 -8.56 -16.36
N ALA A 184 -11.18 -9.89 -16.29
CA ALA A 184 -12.44 -10.47 -15.83
C ALA A 184 -12.72 -10.17 -14.34
N GLU A 185 -11.72 -10.29 -13.48
CA GLU A 185 -11.86 -9.94 -12.06
C GLU A 185 -12.03 -8.43 -11.88
N PHE A 186 -11.30 -7.61 -12.65
CA PHE A 186 -11.45 -6.16 -12.65
C PHE A 186 -12.91 -5.78 -12.96
N VAL A 187 -13.48 -6.31 -14.04
CA VAL A 187 -14.88 -6.11 -14.40
C VAL A 187 -15.80 -6.50 -13.25
N ARG A 188 -15.60 -7.70 -12.68
CA ARG A 188 -16.42 -8.20 -11.57
C ARG A 188 -16.43 -7.29 -10.35
N PHE A 189 -15.29 -6.73 -9.98
CA PHE A 189 -15.16 -5.93 -8.75
C PHE A 189 -15.48 -4.45 -8.93
N PHE A 190 -15.16 -3.88 -10.10
CA PHE A 190 -15.19 -2.42 -10.30
C PHE A 190 -16.31 -1.93 -11.21
N VAL A 191 -16.89 -2.76 -12.08
CA VAL A 191 -17.99 -2.33 -12.95
C VAL A 191 -19.26 -2.15 -12.14
N GLY A 192 -19.93 -1.02 -12.33
CA GLY A 192 -21.07 -0.59 -11.51
C GLY A 192 -20.69 -0.01 -10.14
N GLN A 193 -19.40 0.03 -9.79
CA GLN A 193 -18.95 0.76 -8.61
C GLN A 193 -18.85 2.24 -8.92
N ARG A 194 -19.31 3.06 -7.96
CA ARG A 194 -19.24 4.52 -8.04
C ARG A 194 -17.81 5.02 -8.27
N ALA A 195 -16.81 4.34 -7.71
CA ALA A 195 -15.40 4.68 -7.88
C ALA A 195 -14.91 4.61 -9.33
N LEU A 196 -15.40 3.66 -10.14
CA LEU A 196 -15.07 3.58 -11.57
C LEU A 196 -15.93 4.53 -12.40
N ALA A 197 -17.20 4.68 -12.04
CA ALA A 197 -18.14 5.61 -12.65
C ALA A 197 -17.67 7.07 -12.56
N GLU A 198 -17.16 7.48 -11.40
CA GLU A 198 -16.67 8.84 -11.14
C GLU A 198 -15.17 9.01 -11.44
N ALA A 199 -14.50 7.97 -11.96
CA ALA A 199 -13.09 8.03 -12.27
C ALA A 199 -12.80 9.09 -13.33
N SER A 200 -11.77 9.91 -13.10
CA SER A 200 -11.30 10.89 -14.07
C SER A 200 -10.79 10.23 -15.35
N SER A 201 -10.76 10.95 -16.47
CA SER A 201 -10.21 10.46 -17.74
C SER A 201 -8.76 9.96 -17.57
N ARG A 202 -7.99 10.60 -16.69
CA ARG A 202 -6.62 10.18 -16.34
C ARG A 202 -6.59 8.82 -15.63
N ALA A 203 -7.49 8.61 -14.66
CA ALA A 203 -7.62 7.34 -13.96
C ALA A 203 -8.05 6.22 -14.91
N ARG A 204 -8.99 6.49 -15.81
CA ARG A 204 -9.42 5.54 -16.84
C ARG A 204 -8.29 5.19 -17.81
N ALA A 205 -7.52 6.17 -18.28
CA ALA A 205 -6.38 5.93 -19.16
C ALA A 205 -5.29 5.05 -18.50
N VAL A 206 -5.02 5.24 -17.21
CA VAL A 206 -4.12 4.35 -16.46
C VAL A 206 -4.70 2.96 -16.41
N LEU A 207 -5.95 2.78 -15.97
CA LEU A 207 -6.60 1.46 -15.88
C LEU A 207 -6.59 0.75 -17.24
N GLN A 208 -6.86 1.49 -18.32
CA GLN A 208 -6.82 1.02 -19.71
C GLN A 208 -5.43 0.49 -20.11
N SER A 209 -4.35 1.12 -19.64
CA SER A 209 -2.99 0.63 -19.94
C SER A 209 -2.65 -0.71 -19.27
N PHE A 210 -3.34 -1.08 -18.19
CA PHE A 210 -3.16 -2.37 -17.51
C PHE A 210 -4.17 -3.42 -17.97
N HIS A 211 -5.31 -2.98 -18.49
CA HIS A 211 -6.39 -3.81 -19.02
C HIS A 211 -6.71 -3.40 -20.45
N SER A 212 -5.74 -3.54 -21.36
CA SER A 212 -5.84 -3.05 -22.74
C SER A 212 -6.98 -3.70 -23.54
N ASP A 213 -7.48 -4.84 -23.06
CA ASP A 213 -8.59 -5.62 -23.63
C ASP A 213 -9.99 -5.08 -23.25
N LEU A 214 -10.10 -4.20 -22.25
CA LEU A 214 -11.37 -3.60 -21.81
C LEU A 214 -11.58 -2.23 -22.47
N GLN A 215 -12.79 -1.84 -22.88
CA GLN A 215 -13.07 -0.45 -23.26
C GLN A 215 -13.60 0.35 -22.08
N LEU A 216 -12.74 1.05 -21.35
CA LEU A 216 -13.11 1.77 -20.12
C LEU A 216 -13.65 3.19 -20.35
N GLU A 217 -13.65 3.69 -21.58
CA GLU A 217 -14.11 5.04 -21.92
C GLU A 217 -15.64 5.18 -21.91
N ASN A 218 -16.37 4.07 -22.06
CA ASN A 218 -17.84 4.01 -22.18
C ASN A 218 -18.54 3.28 -21.03
N VAL A 219 -17.93 3.19 -19.84
CA VAL A 219 -18.52 2.48 -18.69
C VAL A 219 -19.66 3.31 -18.10
N ASP A 220 -20.88 3.01 -18.53
CA ASP A 220 -22.09 3.70 -18.11
C ASP A 220 -22.56 3.22 -16.72
N VAL A 221 -22.96 4.16 -15.86
CA VAL A 221 -23.32 3.89 -14.45
C VAL A 221 -24.59 3.03 -14.35
N ALA A 222 -25.40 3.00 -15.42
CA ALA A 222 -26.68 2.33 -15.47
C ALA A 222 -26.65 0.94 -16.14
N ARG A 223 -25.60 0.59 -16.89
CA ARG A 223 -25.51 -0.69 -17.61
C ARG A 223 -24.27 -1.44 -17.15
N LYS A 224 -24.45 -2.64 -16.59
CA LYS A 224 -23.38 -3.58 -16.26
C LYS A 224 -22.72 -4.16 -17.53
N GLU A 225 -22.30 -3.31 -18.45
CA GLU A 225 -21.68 -3.74 -19.70
C GLU A 225 -20.42 -2.94 -19.93
N VAL A 226 -19.28 -3.64 -19.92
CA VAL A 226 -18.04 -3.18 -20.53
C VAL A 226 -17.97 -3.90 -21.86
N THR A 227 -17.86 -3.16 -22.96
CA THR A 227 -17.68 -3.77 -24.28
C THR A 227 -16.28 -4.37 -24.34
N THR A 228 -16.18 -5.69 -24.35
CA THR A 228 -14.93 -6.40 -24.67
C THR A 228 -14.65 -6.20 -26.15
N VAL A 229 -13.41 -5.89 -26.51
CA VAL A 229 -13.00 -6.00 -27.92
C VAL A 229 -12.94 -7.48 -28.24
N LEU A 230 -13.99 -8.02 -28.86
CA LEU A 230 -13.90 -9.29 -29.55
C LEU A 230 -12.89 -9.10 -30.68
N GLY A 231 -11.66 -9.58 -30.47
CA GLY A 231 -10.71 -9.78 -31.53
C GLY A 231 -11.30 -10.81 -32.50
N SER A 232 -11.85 -10.34 -33.61
CA SER A 232 -11.91 -11.11 -34.84
C SER A 232 -10.54 -11.01 -35.50
N GLY A 233 -9.77 -12.11 -35.45
CA GLY A 233 -8.46 -12.24 -36.10
C GLY A 233 -7.64 -13.33 -35.45
#